data_AF-A0A328SKI2-F1
#
_entry.id   AF-A0A328SKI2-F1
#
_cell.length_a   1.000
_cell.length_b   1.000
_cell.length_c   1.000
_cell.angle_alpha   90.00
_cell.angle_beta   90.00
_cell.angle_gamma   90.00
#
_symmetry.space_group_name_H-M   'P 1'
#
loop_
_entity.id
_entity.type
_entity.pdbx_description
1 polymer ?
#
loop_
_entity_poly.entity_id
_entity_poly.type
_entity_poly.pdbx_seq_one_letter_code
_entity_poly.pdbx_strand_id
1 'polypeptide(L)'
;MLGYTVNISLIDTHPVISRKITLPRNITFKRLHEIIGILYGFEESNRYVFHIDDDIKLFEYSDYGYCYDDVSECKIDTYFNDINFCGYEYCNESTWLFKITIENKIDDVLIYPVVKSVKGKYNPSKIGDITTFNQLLLYHKNPDKYPIELYENELDSIEFIDKKLLQKRLDKLFNVENKKNTNVYVDSNYSLDKYLSNL
;
A
#
# COMPACT_ATOMS: atom_id res chain seq x y z
N MET A 1 -12.10 18.31 -4.86
CA MET A 1 -11.18 17.23 -4.48
C MET A 1 -11.88 15.92 -4.17
N LEU A 2 -11.49 14.89 -4.90
CA LEU A 2 -12.05 13.55 -4.93
C LEU A 2 -11.04 12.44 -4.57
N GLY A 3 -9.75 12.77 -4.42
CA GLY A 3 -8.74 11.85 -3.88
C GLY A 3 -7.36 12.48 -3.69
N TYR A 4 -6.37 11.63 -3.45
CA TYR A 4 -4.97 12.01 -3.19
C TYR A 4 -4.02 11.21 -4.05
N THR A 5 -2.94 11.84 -4.53
CA THR A 5 -1.74 11.11 -4.94
C THR A 5 -0.80 11.04 -3.75
N VAL A 6 -0.41 9.83 -3.36
CA VAL A 6 0.53 9.61 -2.25
C VAL A 6 1.72 8.78 -2.71
N ASN A 7 2.88 9.08 -2.14
CA ASN A 7 4.06 8.22 -2.22
C ASN A 7 4.35 7.67 -0.83
N ILE A 8 4.27 6.35 -0.70
CA ILE A 8 4.58 5.61 0.53
C ILE A 8 5.99 5.06 0.34
N SER A 9 6.90 5.39 1.26
CA SER A 9 8.30 4.97 1.20
C SER A 9 8.71 4.28 2.49
N LEU A 10 9.41 3.17 2.37
CA LEU A 10 10.00 2.47 3.50
C LEU A 10 11.24 3.23 3.97
N ILE A 11 11.28 3.55 5.26
CA ILE A 11 12.37 4.29 5.90
C ILE A 11 13.61 3.39 6.02
N ASP A 12 14.79 4.00 5.99
CA ASP A 12 16.08 3.34 6.12
C ASP A 12 16.35 2.22 5.09
N THR A 13 15.91 2.42 3.85
CA THR A 13 16.22 1.49 2.73
C THR A 13 17.22 2.05 1.73
N HIS A 14 18.20 1.22 1.36
CA HIS A 14 19.22 1.56 0.37
C HIS A 14 19.42 0.41 -0.64
N PRO A 15 18.86 0.49 -1.87
CA PRO A 15 18.16 1.62 -2.48
C PRO A 15 16.73 1.85 -1.94
N VAL A 16 16.19 3.04 -2.23
CA VAL A 16 14.83 3.45 -1.82
C VAL A 16 13.77 2.47 -2.33
N ILE A 17 12.94 1.99 -1.41
CA ILE A 17 11.73 1.22 -1.73
C ILE A 17 10.48 2.09 -1.53
N SER A 18 9.74 2.35 -2.61
CA SER A 18 8.54 3.18 -2.54
C SER A 18 7.43 2.74 -3.49
N ARG A 19 6.21 3.17 -3.18
CA ARG A 19 4.98 2.88 -3.91
C ARG A 19 4.21 4.18 -4.07
N LYS A 20 4.02 4.61 -5.32
CA LYS A 20 3.21 5.79 -5.63
C LYS A 20 1.84 5.33 -6.10
N ILE A 21 0.80 5.79 -5.42
CA ILE A 21 -0.58 5.40 -5.70
C ILE A 21 -1.50 6.62 -5.68
N THR A 22 -2.69 6.47 -6.25
CA THR A 22 -3.81 7.35 -5.96
C THR A 22 -4.74 6.69 -4.97
N LEU A 23 -5.27 7.46 -4.03
CA LEU A 23 -6.24 7.04 -3.03
C LEU A 23 -7.55 7.79 -3.26
N PRO A 24 -8.70 7.10 -3.21
CA PRO A 24 -9.98 7.78 -3.16
C PRO A 24 -10.14 8.52 -1.83
N ARG A 25 -10.88 9.63 -1.84
CA ARG A 25 -11.30 10.30 -0.61
C ARG A 25 -12.23 9.40 0.22
N ASN A 26 -12.49 9.78 1.45
CA ASN A 26 -13.40 9.14 2.41
C ASN A 26 -13.04 7.69 2.80
N ILE A 27 -11.86 7.18 2.42
CA ILE A 27 -11.37 5.93 3.03
C ILE A 27 -10.91 6.21 4.46
N THR A 28 -10.98 5.18 5.31
CA THR A 28 -10.52 5.27 6.70
C THR A 28 -9.03 4.94 6.81
N PHE A 29 -8.42 5.30 7.94
CA PHE A 29 -7.02 4.94 8.20
C PHE A 29 -6.83 3.42 8.29
N LYS A 30 -7.83 2.68 8.79
CA LYS A 30 -7.84 1.22 8.70
C LYS A 30 -7.79 0.74 7.26
N ARG A 31 -8.59 1.33 6.36
CA ARG A 31 -8.54 0.97 4.93
C ARG A 31 -7.20 1.34 4.30
N LEU A 32 -6.56 2.43 4.74
CA LEU A 32 -5.21 2.78 4.33
C LEU A 32 -4.17 1.75 4.82
N HIS A 33 -4.29 1.25 6.05
CA HIS A 33 -3.46 0.16 6.58
C HIS A 33 -3.56 -1.09 5.69
N GLU A 34 -4.76 -1.55 5.35
CA GLU A 34 -4.98 -2.70 4.46
C GLU A 34 -4.32 -2.50 3.08
N ILE A 35 -4.44 -1.28 2.53
CA ILE A 35 -3.77 -0.93 1.26
C ILE A 35 -2.25 -1.03 1.39
N ILE A 36 -1.65 -0.48 2.46
CA ILE A 36 -0.21 -0.55 2.69
C ILE A 36 0.25 -1.99 2.83
N GLY A 37 -0.51 -2.82 3.56
CA GLY A 37 -0.28 -4.26 3.69
C GLY A 37 -0.15 -4.93 2.32
N ILE A 38 -1.08 -4.66 1.39
CA ILE A 38 -1.01 -5.19 0.02
C ILE A 38 0.24 -4.69 -0.75
N LEU A 39 0.56 -3.41 -0.62
CA LEU A 39 1.66 -2.77 -1.37
C LEU A 39 3.05 -3.28 -0.99
N TYR A 40 3.20 -3.74 0.24
CA TYR A 40 4.44 -4.23 0.83
C TYR A 40 4.36 -5.69 1.30
N GLY A 41 3.29 -6.40 0.90
CA GLY A 41 3.09 -7.82 1.15
C GLY A 41 2.92 -8.23 2.61
N PHE A 42 2.67 -7.28 3.53
CA PHE A 42 2.44 -7.62 4.93
C PHE A 42 1.08 -8.25 5.14
N GLU A 43 1.02 -9.11 6.15
CA GLU A 43 -0.21 -9.73 6.60
C GLU A 43 -1.04 -8.75 7.45
N GLU A 44 -2.34 -9.00 7.54
CA GLU A 44 -3.23 -8.21 8.38
C GLU A 44 -2.76 -8.28 9.84
N SER A 45 -2.54 -7.12 10.45
CA SER A 45 -2.12 -7.00 11.85
C SER A 45 -2.82 -5.80 12.45
N ASN A 46 -3.32 -5.94 13.68
CA ASN A 46 -3.92 -4.82 14.41
C ASN A 46 -2.85 -3.96 15.12
N ARG A 47 -1.58 -4.33 15.01
CA ARG A 47 -0.45 -3.61 15.62
C ARG A 47 0.16 -2.66 14.60
N TYR A 48 -0.44 -1.48 14.48
CA TYR A 48 0.07 -0.40 13.65
C TYR A 48 -0.28 0.96 14.24
N VAL A 49 0.50 1.97 13.88
CA VAL A 49 0.29 3.35 14.32
C VAL A 49 0.51 4.30 13.14
N PHE A 50 -0.44 5.22 12.93
CA PHE A 50 -0.21 6.40 12.11
C PHE A 50 0.22 7.56 13.02
N HIS A 51 1.34 8.17 12.70
CA HIS A 51 1.89 9.34 13.39
C HIS A 51 1.59 10.57 12.52
N ILE A 52 0.49 11.27 12.80
CA ILE A 52 0.00 12.40 12.00
C ILE A 52 0.87 13.62 12.22
N ASP A 53 1.15 13.92 13.48
CA ASP A 53 2.15 14.88 13.95
C ASP A 53 2.80 14.34 15.24
N ASP A 54 3.49 15.20 16.00
CA ASP A 54 4.18 14.80 17.23
C ASP A 54 3.20 14.37 18.35
N ASP A 55 1.98 14.90 18.36
CA ASP A 55 0.98 14.73 19.43
C ASP A 55 -0.18 13.81 19.02
N ILE A 56 -0.46 13.68 17.72
CA ILE A 56 -1.60 12.96 17.15
C ILE A 56 -1.15 11.62 16.61
N LYS A 57 -1.61 10.56 17.28
CA LYS A 57 -1.39 9.17 16.90
C LYS A 57 -2.72 8.44 16.71
N LEU A 58 -2.85 7.70 15.63
CA LEU A 58 -4.03 6.91 15.29
C LEU A 58 -3.67 5.42 15.26
N PHE A 59 -4.38 4.57 15.99
CA PHE A 59 -4.19 3.12 16.04
C PHE A 59 -5.51 2.41 16.41
N GLU A 60 -5.61 1.10 16.19
CA GLU A 60 -6.76 0.33 16.69
C GLU A 60 -6.62 0.18 18.21
N TYR A 61 -7.68 0.55 18.94
CA TYR A 61 -7.97 0.29 20.36
C TYR A 61 -6.76 -0.15 21.22
N SER A 62 -6.25 0.73 22.09
CA SER A 62 -5.33 0.29 23.14
C SER A 62 -6.09 -0.24 24.36
N ASP A 63 -5.60 -1.32 24.97
CA ASP A 63 -5.97 -1.73 26.34
C ASP A 63 -5.62 -0.67 27.41
N TYR A 64 -5.02 0.45 27.01
CA TYR A 64 -4.39 1.45 27.89
C TYR A 64 -5.01 2.85 27.80
N GLY A 65 -6.18 3.01 27.17
CA GLY A 65 -7.07 4.15 27.46
C GLY A 65 -6.68 5.51 26.86
N TYR A 66 -5.81 5.57 25.86
CA TYR A 66 -5.65 6.78 25.05
C TYR A 66 -5.87 6.41 23.59
N CYS A 67 -6.94 6.91 23.01
CA CYS A 67 -7.24 6.90 21.60
C CYS A 67 -7.82 8.29 21.31
N TYR A 68 -7.19 9.06 20.43
CA TYR A 68 -7.74 10.36 20.02
C TYR A 68 -8.85 10.18 18.97
N ASP A 69 -8.73 9.17 18.09
CA ASP A 69 -9.75 8.77 17.11
C ASP A 69 -9.61 7.28 16.74
N ASP A 70 -10.73 6.56 16.63
CA ASP A 70 -10.76 5.18 16.13
C ASP A 70 -10.37 5.14 14.64
N VAL A 71 -9.25 4.50 14.29
CA VAL A 71 -8.76 4.38 12.89
C VAL A 71 -9.74 3.69 11.95
N SER A 72 -10.66 2.88 12.48
CA SER A 72 -11.67 2.19 11.69
C SER A 72 -12.75 3.14 11.19
N GLU A 73 -12.99 4.25 11.89
CA GLU A 73 -13.98 5.27 11.55
C GLU A 73 -13.35 6.57 11.02
N CYS A 74 -12.11 6.86 11.44
CA CYS A 74 -11.40 8.07 11.08
C CYS A 74 -11.00 8.06 9.60
N LYS A 75 -11.52 9.04 8.84
CA LYS A 75 -11.24 9.20 7.41
C LYS A 75 -9.89 9.87 7.21
N ILE A 76 -9.16 9.46 6.16
CA ILE A 76 -7.89 10.11 5.78
C ILE A 76 -8.07 11.61 5.48
N ASP A 77 -9.27 12.00 5.03
CA ASP A 77 -9.62 13.39 4.71
C ASP A 77 -9.53 14.34 5.90
N THR A 78 -9.70 13.81 7.13
CA THR A 78 -9.61 14.58 8.37
C THR A 78 -8.24 15.24 8.51
N TYR A 79 -7.19 14.60 8.00
CA TYR A 79 -5.81 15.08 8.16
C TYR A 79 -5.12 15.41 6.82
N PHE A 80 -5.30 14.58 5.78
CA PHE A 80 -4.54 14.71 4.52
C PHE A 80 -4.80 16.02 3.77
N ASN A 81 -5.81 16.80 4.16
CA ASN A 81 -6.05 18.13 3.63
C ASN A 81 -5.04 19.17 4.12
N ASP A 82 -4.51 18.97 5.33
CA ASP A 82 -3.75 19.97 6.08
C ASP A 82 -2.29 19.57 6.30
N ILE A 83 -1.94 18.31 6.04
CA ILE A 83 -0.57 17.79 6.14
C ILE A 83 0.01 17.38 4.78
N ASN A 84 1.33 17.48 4.66
CA ASN A 84 2.07 17.02 3.48
C ASN A 84 2.68 15.61 3.67
N PHE A 85 2.81 15.14 4.91
CA PHE A 85 3.28 13.80 5.21
C PHE A 85 2.83 13.34 6.59
N CYS A 86 2.78 12.03 6.79
CA CYS A 86 2.68 11.39 8.10
C CYS A 86 3.58 10.15 8.17
N GLY A 87 3.88 9.72 9.40
CA GLY A 87 4.54 8.44 9.67
C GLY A 87 3.52 7.30 9.71
N TYR A 88 3.95 6.11 9.33
CA TYR A 88 3.22 4.88 9.54
C TYR A 88 4.16 3.79 10.04
N GLU A 89 3.76 3.15 11.13
CA GLU A 89 4.49 2.07 11.78
C GLU A 89 3.65 0.80 11.68
N TYR A 90 4.24 -0.26 11.14
CA TYR A 90 3.68 -1.60 11.17
C TYR A 90 4.52 -2.46 12.09
N CYS A 91 3.90 -3.12 13.05
CA CYS A 91 4.58 -3.97 14.03
C CYS A 91 3.98 -5.38 13.99
N ASN A 92 4.79 -6.38 13.67
CA ASN A 92 4.41 -7.78 13.87
C ASN A 92 5.58 -8.53 14.54
N GLU A 93 6.29 -9.37 13.79
CA GLU A 93 7.55 -9.97 14.25
C GLU A 93 8.71 -8.96 14.26
N SER A 94 8.62 -7.93 13.43
CA SER A 94 9.56 -6.82 13.34
C SER A 94 8.81 -5.51 13.09
N THR A 95 9.44 -4.40 13.49
CA THR A 95 8.90 -3.06 13.25
C THR A 95 9.37 -2.52 11.91
N TRP A 96 8.43 -2.07 11.10
CA TRP A 96 8.68 -1.43 9.81
C TRP A 96 8.13 -0.01 9.82
N LEU A 97 8.98 0.95 9.44
CA LEU A 97 8.64 2.37 9.45
C LEU A 97 8.50 2.90 8.04
N PHE A 98 7.43 3.66 7.82
CA PHE A 98 7.08 4.24 6.54
C PHE A 98 6.88 5.74 6.68
N LYS A 99 7.27 6.46 5.62
CA LYS A 99 6.83 7.84 5.39
C LYS A 99 5.78 7.84 4.29
N ILE A 100 4.61 8.39 4.60
CA ILE A 100 3.54 8.62 3.63
C ILE A 100 3.59 10.09 3.25
N THR A 101 3.92 10.39 1.99
CA THR A 101 3.96 11.77 1.48
C THR A 101 2.71 12.02 0.64
N ILE A 102 1.93 13.06 0.98
CA ILE A 102 0.78 13.54 0.22
C ILE A 102 1.32 14.54 -0.81
N GLU A 103 1.28 14.18 -2.10
CA GLU A 103 1.89 15.01 -3.14
C GLU A 103 0.89 15.95 -3.82
N ASN A 104 -0.26 15.43 -4.22
CA ASN A 104 -1.24 16.17 -5.01
C ASN A 104 -2.66 15.78 -4.62
N LYS A 105 -3.53 16.77 -4.72
CA LYS A 105 -4.97 16.67 -4.56
C LYS A 105 -5.58 16.36 -5.95
N ILE A 106 -6.44 15.34 -6.04
CA ILE A 106 -7.03 14.90 -7.31
C ILE A 106 -8.49 15.34 -7.34
N ASP A 107 -8.92 15.92 -8.45
CA ASP A 107 -10.32 16.34 -8.65
C ASP A 107 -11.16 15.35 -9.46
N ASP A 108 -10.55 14.35 -10.08
CA ASP A 108 -11.24 13.26 -10.78
C ASP A 108 -11.88 12.26 -9.81
N VAL A 109 -13.04 11.72 -10.20
CA VAL A 109 -13.76 10.71 -9.42
C VAL A 109 -12.91 9.43 -9.35
N LEU A 110 -12.35 9.17 -8.16
CA LEU A 110 -11.67 7.93 -7.85
C LEU A 110 -12.57 7.06 -6.98
N ILE A 111 -12.83 5.84 -7.46
CA ILE A 111 -13.66 4.86 -6.75
C ILE A 111 -12.79 3.86 -5.97
N TYR A 112 -11.54 3.66 -6.40
CA TYR A 112 -10.59 2.73 -5.78
C TYR A 112 -9.13 3.16 -6.03
N PRO A 113 -8.16 2.62 -5.27
CA PRO A 113 -6.76 2.97 -5.42
C PRO A 113 -6.13 2.50 -6.75
N VAL A 114 -5.24 3.31 -7.31
CA VAL A 114 -4.51 2.98 -8.54
C VAL A 114 -3.02 3.14 -8.34
N VAL A 115 -2.24 2.10 -8.64
CA VAL A 115 -0.79 2.13 -8.60
C VAL A 115 -0.26 2.96 -9.76
N LYS A 116 0.48 4.03 -9.46
CA LYS A 116 1.11 4.89 -10.46
C LYS A 116 2.52 4.43 -10.76
N SER A 117 3.34 4.16 -9.74
CA SER A 117 4.70 3.63 -9.89
C SER A 117 5.18 2.81 -8.69
N VAL A 118 6.19 1.97 -8.94
CA VAL A 118 6.84 1.10 -7.95
C VAL A 118 8.34 1.33 -8.07
N LYS A 119 9.01 1.67 -6.97
CA LYS A 119 10.47 1.74 -6.86
C LYS A 119 10.95 0.63 -5.92
N GLY A 120 11.93 -0.15 -6.38
CA GLY A 120 12.41 -1.33 -5.67
C GLY A 120 11.51 -2.54 -5.88
N LYS A 121 12.10 -3.63 -6.40
CA LYS A 121 11.37 -4.84 -6.78
C LYS A 121 11.20 -5.86 -5.66
N TYR A 122 11.97 -5.76 -4.56
CA TYR A 122 11.95 -6.76 -3.50
C TYR A 122 10.76 -6.52 -2.54
N ASN A 123 10.11 -7.61 -2.12
CA ASN A 123 9.07 -7.59 -1.10
C ASN A 123 9.68 -7.66 0.31
N PRO A 124 9.56 -6.63 1.16
CA PRO A 124 10.14 -6.66 2.49
C PRO A 124 9.45 -7.65 3.44
N SER A 125 8.16 -7.95 3.26
CA SER A 125 7.43 -8.82 4.21
C SER A 125 7.91 -10.27 4.27
N LYS A 126 8.73 -10.69 3.30
CA LYS A 126 9.32 -12.04 3.25
C LYS A 126 10.73 -12.09 3.83
N ILE A 127 11.21 -10.97 4.36
CA ILE A 127 12.59 -10.78 4.75
C ILE A 127 12.62 -10.13 6.13
N GLY A 128 12.88 -10.94 7.16
CA GLY A 128 13.01 -10.60 8.58
C GLY A 128 12.77 -9.13 8.97
N ASP A 129 13.87 -8.41 9.19
CA ASP A 129 13.88 -7.01 9.62
C ASP A 129 14.53 -6.07 8.59
N ILE A 130 14.51 -4.76 8.88
CA ILE A 130 15.11 -3.74 8.00
C ILE A 130 16.61 -3.94 7.78
N THR A 131 17.33 -4.46 8.79
CA THR A 131 18.78 -4.72 8.71
C THR A 131 19.06 -5.81 7.68
N THR A 132 18.38 -6.94 7.84
CA THR A 132 18.47 -8.11 6.96
C THR A 132 18.06 -7.75 5.54
N PHE A 133 16.98 -6.97 5.41
CA PHE A 133 16.51 -6.50 4.12
C PHE A 133 17.55 -5.63 3.40
N ASN A 134 18.20 -4.69 4.09
CA ASN A 134 19.25 -3.87 3.49
C ASN A 134 20.48 -4.69 3.08
N GLN A 135 20.87 -5.68 3.88
CA GLN A 135 21.98 -6.56 3.52
C GLN A 135 21.70 -7.35 2.24
N LEU A 136 20.47 -7.87 2.09
CA LEU A 136 20.04 -8.53 0.85
C LEU A 136 20.04 -7.58 -0.34
N LEU A 137 19.60 -6.33 -0.16
CA LEU A 137 19.69 -5.30 -1.19
C LEU A 137 21.13 -5.00 -1.62
N LEU A 138 22.06 -4.91 -0.66
CA LEU A 138 23.48 -4.69 -0.92
C LEU A 138 24.14 -5.88 -1.62
N TYR A 139 23.82 -7.10 -1.19
CA TYR A 139 24.26 -8.33 -1.83
C TYR A 139 23.82 -8.38 -3.28
N HIS A 140 22.52 -8.20 -3.56
CA HIS A 140 22.02 -8.23 -4.94
C HIS A 140 22.62 -7.13 -5.82
N LYS A 141 23.09 -6.03 -5.23
CA LYS A 141 23.80 -4.98 -5.96
C LYS A 141 25.26 -5.36 -6.24
N ASN A 142 25.95 -6.06 -5.32
CA ASN A 142 27.34 -6.49 -5.47
C ASN A 142 27.61 -7.83 -4.74
N PRO A 143 27.26 -8.98 -5.34
CA PRO A 143 27.34 -10.27 -4.66
C PRO A 143 28.74 -10.62 -4.15
N ASP A 144 29.78 -10.26 -4.91
CA ASP A 144 31.18 -10.55 -4.58
C ASP A 144 31.70 -9.79 -3.35
N LYS A 145 30.98 -8.77 -2.88
CA LYS A 145 31.41 -7.89 -1.77
C LYS A 145 30.74 -8.21 -0.44
N TYR A 146 29.67 -8.98 -0.44
CA TYR A 146 28.85 -9.21 0.75
C TYR A 146 28.64 -10.71 0.93
N PRO A 147 29.21 -11.35 1.98
CA PRO A 147 29.00 -12.77 2.22
C PRO A 147 27.54 -13.02 2.65
N ILE A 148 26.90 -14.05 2.08
CA ILE A 148 25.47 -14.35 2.25
C ILE A 148 25.18 -15.54 3.18
N GLU A 149 26.21 -16.17 3.74
CA GLU A 149 26.12 -17.43 4.52
C GLU A 149 25.19 -17.35 5.75
N LEU A 150 24.71 -16.16 6.12
CA LEU A 150 23.75 -15.93 7.20
C LEU A 150 22.29 -15.83 6.74
N TYR A 151 21.99 -15.79 5.44
CA TYR A 151 20.65 -15.44 4.90
C TYR A 151 20.15 -16.38 3.78
N GLU A 152 20.66 -17.61 3.72
CA GLU A 152 20.31 -18.58 2.66
C GLU A 152 18.80 -18.88 2.62
N ASN A 153 18.14 -18.95 3.79
CA ASN A 153 16.69 -19.22 3.88
C ASN A 153 15.84 -18.05 3.34
N GLU A 154 16.30 -16.82 3.57
CA GLU A 154 15.63 -15.59 3.14
C GLU A 154 15.74 -15.40 1.62
N LEU A 155 16.86 -15.82 1.01
CA LEU A 155 17.05 -15.79 -0.45
C LEU A 155 15.98 -16.60 -1.19
N ASP A 156 15.68 -17.81 -0.70
CA ASP A 156 14.67 -18.69 -1.29
C ASP A 156 13.25 -18.14 -1.16
N SER A 157 13.05 -17.26 -0.17
CA SER A 157 11.75 -16.62 0.13
C SER A 157 11.56 -15.29 -0.60
N ILE A 158 12.53 -14.84 -1.41
CA ILE A 158 12.44 -13.56 -2.12
C ILE A 158 11.25 -13.54 -3.07
N GLU A 159 10.37 -12.56 -2.85
CA GLU A 159 9.28 -12.26 -3.75
C GLU A 159 9.54 -10.93 -4.47
N PHE A 160 9.27 -10.93 -5.79
CA PHE A 160 9.33 -9.71 -6.59
C PHE A 160 7.95 -9.06 -6.72
N ILE A 161 7.92 -7.75 -6.48
CA ILE A 161 6.74 -6.91 -6.63
C ILE A 161 6.93 -6.00 -7.84
N ASP A 162 5.92 -6.00 -8.71
CA ASP A 162 5.78 -5.05 -9.78
C ASP A 162 4.42 -4.32 -9.73
N LYS A 163 4.29 -3.28 -10.57
CA LYS A 163 3.08 -2.46 -10.65
C LYS A 163 1.83 -3.26 -11.00
N LYS A 164 1.93 -4.24 -11.90
CA LYS A 164 0.78 -5.02 -12.41
C LYS A 164 0.27 -5.97 -11.33
N LEU A 165 1.18 -6.63 -10.61
CA LEU A 165 0.87 -7.50 -9.48
C LEU A 165 0.17 -6.71 -8.36
N LEU A 166 0.71 -5.56 -7.98
CA LEU A 166 0.09 -4.74 -6.94
C LEU A 166 -1.29 -4.23 -7.34
N GLN A 167 -1.44 -3.75 -8.58
CA GLN A 167 -2.75 -3.31 -9.07
C GLN A 167 -3.76 -4.46 -9.01
N LYS A 168 -3.39 -5.66 -9.47
CA LYS A 168 -4.27 -6.84 -9.41
C LYS A 168 -4.70 -7.17 -7.97
N ARG A 169 -3.79 -7.07 -6.99
CA ARG A 169 -4.11 -7.32 -5.57
C ARG A 169 -5.09 -6.26 -5.03
N LEU A 170 -4.89 -4.99 -5.39
CA LEU A 170 -5.82 -3.92 -5.02
C LEU A 170 -7.19 -4.09 -5.70
N ASP A 171 -7.22 -4.45 -6.99
CA ASP A 171 -8.46 -4.71 -7.72
C ASP A 171 -9.30 -5.81 -7.03
N LYS A 172 -8.64 -6.85 -6.52
CA LYS A 172 -9.29 -7.90 -5.72
C LYS A 172 -9.82 -7.37 -4.38
N LEU A 173 -9.02 -6.60 -3.63
CA LEU A 173 -9.44 -6.00 -2.35
C LEU A 173 -10.67 -5.08 -2.50
N PHE A 174 -10.80 -4.41 -3.64
CA PHE A 174 -11.90 -3.48 -3.94
C PHE A 174 -13.01 -4.11 -4.80
N ASN A 175 -12.98 -5.43 -5.03
CA ASN A 175 -13.95 -6.16 -5.84
C ASN A 175 -14.17 -5.55 -7.24
N VAL A 176 -13.11 -5.03 -7.86
CA VAL A 176 -13.16 -4.35 -9.16
C VAL A 176 -13.40 -5.34 -10.30
N GLU A 177 -12.87 -6.58 -10.20
CA GLU A 177 -13.05 -7.61 -11.23
C GLU A 177 -14.54 -7.95 -11.44
N ASN A 178 -15.35 -7.96 -10.38
CA ASN A 178 -16.80 -8.22 -10.47
C ASN A 178 -17.59 -7.06 -11.10
N LYS A 179 -17.04 -5.83 -11.12
CA LYS A 179 -17.68 -4.66 -11.78
C LYS A 179 -17.50 -4.66 -13.30
N LYS A 180 -16.60 -5.47 -13.86
CA LYS A 180 -16.41 -5.65 -15.32
C LYS A 180 -17.37 -6.66 -15.94
N ASN A 181 -18.19 -7.36 -15.16
CA ASN A 181 -19.29 -8.16 -15.69
C ASN A 181 -20.41 -7.24 -16.17
N THR A 182 -20.25 -6.69 -17.36
CA THR A 182 -21.35 -6.13 -18.15
C THR A 182 -22.41 -7.22 -18.28
N ASN A 183 -23.62 -6.98 -17.80
CA ASN A 183 -24.76 -7.81 -18.17
C ASN A 183 -24.91 -7.73 -19.68
N VAL A 184 -24.60 -8.83 -20.38
CA VAL A 184 -24.85 -8.96 -21.80
C VAL A 184 -26.31 -9.33 -21.95
N TYR A 185 -27.14 -8.39 -22.40
CA TYR A 185 -28.48 -8.71 -22.85
C TYR A 185 -28.36 -9.29 -24.26
N VAL A 186 -28.52 -10.61 -24.35
CA VAL A 186 -28.66 -11.29 -25.63
C VAL A 186 -30.06 -10.97 -26.15
N ASP A 187 -30.15 -10.34 -27.32
CA ASP A 187 -31.44 -10.13 -27.96
C ASP A 187 -32.09 -11.49 -28.34
N SER A 188 -33.38 -11.50 -28.66
CA SER A 188 -34.10 -12.72 -29.04
C SER A 188 -33.55 -13.42 -30.30
N ASN A 189 -32.60 -12.80 -30.99
CA ASN A 189 -31.98 -13.27 -32.23
C ASN A 189 -30.53 -13.71 -32.03
N TYR A 190 -30.03 -13.76 -30.79
CA TYR A 190 -28.67 -14.18 -30.43
C TYR A 190 -27.54 -13.36 -31.07
N SER A 191 -27.78 -12.08 -31.41
CA SER A 191 -26.74 -11.19 -31.95
C SER A 191 -26.03 -10.40 -30.84
N LEU A 192 -24.70 -10.23 -30.95
CA LEU A 192 -23.86 -9.45 -30.04
C LEU A 192 -23.66 -7.98 -30.50
N ASP A 193 -24.44 -7.52 -31.48
CA ASP A 193 -24.11 -6.37 -32.34
C ASP A 193 -24.45 -4.99 -31.75
N LYS A 194 -24.44 -4.81 -30.42
CA LYS A 194 -24.68 -3.48 -29.84
C LYS A 194 -23.71 -3.07 -28.75
N TYR A 195 -22.42 -3.10 -29.10
CA TYR A 195 -21.43 -2.21 -28.48
C TYR A 195 -21.12 -1.07 -29.44
N LEU A 196 -22.03 -0.08 -29.51
CA LEU A 196 -21.66 1.24 -30.00
C LEU A 196 -20.75 1.88 -28.94
N SER A 197 -19.48 1.98 -29.28
CA SER A 197 -18.52 2.88 -28.65
C SER A 197 -19.07 4.31 -28.80
N ASN A 198 -19.45 4.92 -27.69
CA ASN A 198 -19.61 6.37 -27.66
C ASN A 198 -18.29 6.99 -27.22
N LEU A 199 -17.65 7.63 -28.20
CA LEU A 199 -16.71 8.75 -28.06
C LEU A 199 -17.20 9.78 -27.02
#